data_AF-A0A024GEI7-F1
#
_entry.id   AF-A0A024GEI7-F1
#
_cell.length_a   1.000
_cell.length_b   1.000
_cell.length_c   1.000
_cell.angle_alpha   90.00
_cell.angle_beta   90.00
_cell.angle_gamma   90.00
#
_symmetry.space_group_name_H-M   'P 1'
#
loop_
_entity.id
_entity.type
_entity.pdbx_description
1 polymer ?
#
loop_
_entity_poly.entity_id
_entity_poly.type
_entity_poly.pdbx_seq_one_letter_code
_entity_poly.pdbx_strand_id
1 'polypeptide(L)'
;MKRARPSKNASKGSARMAATSMSQKEQSVAKRQEDRKRLRIRQLERSYEKLEYSLRHTPRNKRLPEKKKPHGPKLPHEWKLKGAARSAALLARIEAGELNEYGEELPKPEEVYDLFTMMHEKGCFATNDDTKQLLVVLRDLAGACWDAQLTNRAIQYYQQYLDLDPQDTFMISEDYVCALIDEGRGVEARQVIKTRTERVENSAILAYCQVLLEYISWEVLEEANSCEEHVREALQNAFKLNPFIAVFLAAHETFLDVVEYVEEIRRPTKAGSIDECFVYASKNIGVWIDTVGACAWIEKELLELPTPIATEKNTSDEMYLGMYQSAVEMHKERDDSLTDESVKA
;
A
#
# COMPACT_ATOMS: atom_id res chain seq x y z
N MET A 1 -16.15 -71.21 -10.27
CA MET A 1 -15.91 -69.77 -10.50
C MET A 1 -14.88 -69.26 -9.50
N LYS A 2 -13.64 -69.00 -9.93
CA LYS A 2 -12.58 -68.44 -9.07
C LYS A 2 -12.74 -66.92 -9.01
N ARG A 3 -13.07 -66.36 -7.84
CA ARG A 3 -13.06 -64.90 -7.59
C ARG A 3 -11.61 -64.43 -7.43
N ALA A 4 -11.17 -63.53 -8.30
CA ALA A 4 -9.88 -62.86 -8.17
C ALA A 4 -9.91 -61.91 -6.96
N ARG A 5 -8.86 -61.97 -6.11
CA ARG A 5 -8.68 -61.03 -5.00
C ARG A 5 -8.27 -59.66 -5.55
N PRO A 6 -8.79 -58.55 -5.01
CA PRO A 6 -8.39 -57.21 -5.43
C PRO A 6 -6.93 -56.94 -5.02
N SER A 7 -6.15 -56.47 -5.99
CA SER A 7 -4.76 -56.06 -5.82
C SER A 7 -4.66 -54.88 -4.85
N LYS A 8 -4.02 -55.08 -3.69
CA LYS A 8 -3.73 -54.03 -2.69
C LYS A 8 -2.75 -52.95 -3.19
N ASN A 9 -2.23 -53.06 -4.42
CA ASN A 9 -1.23 -52.14 -4.97
C ASN A 9 -1.81 -51.09 -5.93
N ALA A 10 -3.07 -51.22 -6.37
CA ALA A 10 -3.69 -50.27 -7.30
C ALA A 10 -4.02 -48.90 -6.64
N SER A 11 -4.31 -48.88 -5.33
CA SER A 11 -4.69 -47.64 -4.62
C SER A 11 -3.49 -46.69 -4.40
N LYS A 12 -2.29 -47.23 -4.17
CA LYS A 12 -1.07 -46.42 -3.94
C LYS A 12 -0.61 -45.66 -5.19
N GLY A 13 -0.79 -46.26 -6.37
CA GLY A 13 -0.48 -45.61 -7.65
C GLY A 13 -1.47 -44.49 -8.00
N SER A 14 -2.76 -44.72 -7.78
CA SER A 14 -3.81 -43.71 -8.00
C SER A 14 -3.68 -42.52 -7.04
N ALA A 15 -3.36 -42.76 -5.77
CA ALA A 15 -3.13 -41.70 -4.79
C ALA A 15 -1.89 -40.86 -5.12
N ARG A 16 -0.81 -41.49 -5.60
CA ARG A 16 0.39 -40.76 -6.07
C ARG A 16 0.08 -39.88 -7.27
N MET A 17 -0.62 -40.39 -8.29
CA MET A 17 -0.98 -39.60 -9.48
C MET A 17 -1.91 -38.43 -9.14
N ALA A 18 -2.87 -38.62 -8.23
CA ALA A 18 -3.74 -37.56 -7.74
C ALA A 18 -2.93 -36.48 -6.99
N ALA A 19 -2.00 -36.87 -6.12
CA ALA A 19 -1.12 -35.93 -5.41
C ALA A 19 -0.21 -35.15 -6.37
N THR A 20 0.34 -35.79 -7.40
CA THR A 20 1.15 -35.10 -8.42
C THR A 20 0.31 -34.13 -9.25
N SER A 21 -0.93 -34.49 -9.59
CA SER A 21 -1.85 -33.60 -10.32
C SER A 21 -2.31 -32.41 -9.48
N MET A 22 -2.54 -32.58 -8.18
CA MET A 22 -2.86 -31.49 -7.24
C MET A 22 -1.69 -30.53 -7.10
N SER A 23 -0.48 -31.06 -6.87
CA SER A 23 0.75 -30.26 -6.79
C SER A 23 1.04 -29.46 -8.07
N GLN A 24 0.80 -30.04 -9.26
CA GLN A 24 0.92 -29.32 -10.52
C GLN A 24 -0.12 -28.19 -10.68
N LYS A 25 -1.34 -28.41 -10.20
CA LYS A 25 -2.39 -27.36 -10.19
C LYS A 25 -2.03 -26.24 -9.23
N GLU A 26 -1.56 -26.54 -8.03
CA GLU A 26 -1.11 -25.57 -7.04
C GLU A 26 0.07 -24.74 -7.56
N GLN A 27 1.09 -25.38 -8.15
CA GLN A 27 2.19 -24.70 -8.82
C GLN A 27 1.70 -23.79 -9.97
N SER A 28 0.70 -24.24 -10.74
CA SER A 28 0.10 -23.41 -11.78
C SER A 28 -0.69 -22.22 -11.22
N VAL A 29 -1.33 -22.35 -10.05
CA VAL A 29 -2.07 -21.26 -9.41
C VAL A 29 -1.10 -20.24 -8.83
N ALA A 30 -0.08 -20.69 -8.09
CA ALA A 30 0.96 -19.82 -7.53
C ALA A 30 1.68 -19.03 -8.63
N LYS A 31 2.08 -19.70 -9.72
CA LYS A 31 2.69 -19.03 -10.87
C LYS A 31 1.77 -17.98 -11.50
N ARG A 32 0.47 -18.27 -11.64
CA ARG A 32 -0.52 -17.30 -12.15
C ARG A 32 -0.67 -16.10 -11.22
N GLN A 33 -0.62 -16.31 -9.90
CA GLN A 33 -0.67 -15.21 -8.93
C GLN A 33 0.60 -14.34 -9.04
N GLU A 34 1.78 -14.95 -9.14
CA GLU A 34 3.03 -14.22 -9.34
C GLU A 34 3.04 -13.43 -10.65
N ASP A 35 2.60 -14.03 -11.76
CA ASP A 35 2.48 -13.37 -13.06
C ASP A 35 1.49 -12.19 -13.00
N ARG A 36 0.39 -12.30 -12.23
CA ARG A 36 -0.54 -11.19 -11.99
C ARG A 36 0.10 -10.05 -11.21
N LYS A 37 0.85 -10.35 -10.14
CA LYS A 37 1.60 -9.35 -9.36
C LYS A 37 2.59 -8.60 -10.26
N ARG A 38 3.38 -9.33 -11.06
CA ARG A 38 4.32 -8.75 -12.04
C ARG A 38 3.63 -7.90 -13.10
N LEU A 39 2.49 -8.35 -13.63
CA LEU A 39 1.72 -7.57 -14.61
C LEU A 39 1.17 -6.28 -13.99
N ARG A 40 0.68 -6.34 -12.75
CA ARG A 40 0.16 -5.18 -12.02
C ARG A 40 1.25 -4.11 -11.84
N ILE A 41 2.45 -4.52 -11.42
CA ILE A 41 3.60 -3.61 -11.28
C ILE A 41 3.92 -2.94 -12.63
N ARG A 42 4.03 -3.71 -13.72
CA ARG A 42 4.29 -3.15 -15.06
C ARG A 42 3.20 -2.18 -15.54
N GLN A 43 1.95 -2.43 -15.21
CA GLN A 43 0.85 -1.52 -15.54
C GLN A 43 1.00 -0.20 -14.77
N LEU A 44 1.35 -0.26 -13.49
CA LEU A 44 1.57 0.91 -12.65
C LEU A 44 2.81 1.70 -13.08
N GLU A 45 3.93 1.05 -13.40
CA GLU A 45 5.13 1.68 -13.98
C GLU A 45 4.82 2.46 -15.25
N ARG A 46 4.11 1.85 -16.21
CA ARG A 46 3.69 2.55 -17.44
C ARG A 46 2.76 3.72 -17.16
N SER A 47 1.91 3.59 -16.15
CA SER A 47 0.99 4.66 -15.75
C SER A 47 1.76 5.82 -15.11
N TYR A 48 2.75 5.51 -14.28
CA TYR A 48 3.68 6.46 -13.70
C TYR A 48 4.46 7.20 -14.78
N GLU A 49 5.14 6.50 -15.68
CA GLU A 49 5.92 7.09 -16.78
C GLU A 49 5.06 7.99 -17.67
N LYS A 50 3.84 7.55 -18.00
CA LYS A 50 2.90 8.33 -18.81
C LYS A 50 2.46 9.61 -18.09
N LEU A 51 2.14 9.52 -16.80
CA LEU A 51 1.74 10.68 -16.00
C LEU A 51 2.90 11.64 -15.83
N GLU A 52 4.08 11.16 -15.46
CA GLU A 52 5.28 11.98 -15.33
C GLU A 52 5.60 12.70 -16.65
N TYR A 53 5.59 11.97 -17.77
CA TYR A 53 5.78 12.57 -19.09
C TYR A 53 4.72 13.66 -19.36
N SER A 54 3.45 13.38 -19.08
CA SER A 54 2.37 14.36 -19.31
C SER A 54 2.50 15.61 -18.45
N LEU A 55 2.99 15.48 -17.21
CA LEU A 55 3.21 16.60 -16.30
C LEU A 55 4.39 17.46 -16.78
N ARG A 56 5.49 16.84 -17.21
CA ARG A 56 6.64 17.54 -17.79
C ARG A 56 6.32 18.25 -19.13
N HIS A 57 5.32 17.75 -19.86
CA HIS A 57 4.89 18.28 -21.16
C HIS A 57 3.46 18.83 -21.09
N THR A 58 3.13 19.56 -20.02
CA THR A 58 1.77 20.09 -19.84
C THR A 58 1.52 21.21 -20.84
N PRO A 59 0.45 21.14 -21.67
CA PRO A 59 0.15 22.20 -22.62
C PRO A 59 -0.28 23.47 -21.87
N ARG A 60 0.34 24.60 -22.20
CA ARG A 60 0.04 25.91 -21.60
C ARG A 60 -1.41 26.34 -21.86
N ASN A 61 -1.93 26.01 -23.04
CA ASN A 61 -3.30 26.27 -23.43
C ASN A 61 -4.01 24.92 -23.61
N LYS A 62 -4.84 24.52 -22.62
CA LYS A 62 -5.73 23.35 -22.80
C LYS A 62 -6.66 23.64 -23.98
N ARG A 63 -6.50 22.92 -25.09
CA ARG A 63 -7.42 23.01 -26.23
C ARG A 63 -8.81 22.64 -25.73
N LEU A 64 -9.73 23.60 -25.67
CA LEU A 64 -11.13 23.30 -25.38
C LEU A 64 -11.64 22.35 -26.47
N PRO A 65 -12.43 21.32 -26.12
CA PRO A 65 -12.99 20.41 -27.10
C PRO A 65 -13.72 21.24 -28.16
N GLU A 66 -13.30 21.10 -29.42
CA GLU A 66 -13.89 21.84 -30.51
C GLU A 66 -15.39 21.54 -30.54
N LYS A 67 -16.20 22.56 -30.26
CA LYS A 67 -17.64 22.46 -30.45
C LYS A 67 -17.84 22.09 -31.91
N LYS A 68 -18.45 20.93 -32.19
CA LYS A 68 -18.82 20.50 -33.55
C LYS A 68 -19.55 21.66 -34.23
N LYS A 69 -18.85 22.37 -35.13
CA LYS A 69 -19.44 23.50 -35.83
C LYS A 69 -20.57 22.96 -36.72
N PRO A 70 -21.73 23.64 -36.79
CA PRO A 70 -22.81 23.24 -37.67
C PRO A 70 -22.31 23.12 -39.12
N HIS A 71 -22.85 22.16 -39.86
CA HIS A 71 -22.40 21.83 -41.20
C HIS A 71 -22.69 22.98 -42.18
N GLY A 72 -21.64 23.56 -42.77
CA GLY A 72 -21.72 24.56 -43.83
C GLY A 72 -20.91 25.84 -43.53
N PRO A 73 -20.29 26.46 -44.55
CA PRO A 73 -19.61 27.74 -44.38
C PRO A 73 -20.62 28.86 -44.14
N LYS A 74 -20.39 29.68 -43.12
CA LYS A 74 -21.21 30.85 -42.76
C LYS A 74 -20.68 32.14 -43.38
N LEU A 75 -19.38 32.22 -43.64
CA LEU A 75 -18.72 33.43 -44.14
C LEU A 75 -18.06 33.19 -45.51
N PRO A 76 -17.96 34.20 -46.39
CA PRO A 76 -17.35 34.05 -47.73
C PRO A 76 -15.91 33.53 -47.72
N HIS A 77 -15.14 33.81 -46.68
CA HIS A 77 -13.77 33.29 -46.53
C HIS A 77 -13.72 31.82 -46.11
N GLU A 78 -14.84 31.22 -45.69
CA GLU A 78 -14.96 29.80 -45.37
C GLU A 78 -15.39 28.97 -46.60
N TRP A 79 -15.65 29.62 -47.74
CA TRP A 79 -16.03 28.95 -48.97
C TRP A 79 -14.85 28.15 -49.51
N LYS A 80 -15.06 26.84 -49.75
CA LYS A 80 -14.03 25.98 -50.35
C LYS A 80 -13.83 26.36 -51.82
N LEU A 81 -12.63 26.80 -52.17
CA LEU A 81 -12.22 27.00 -53.57
C LEU A 81 -12.34 25.67 -54.33
N LYS A 82 -12.80 25.73 -55.59
CA LYS A 82 -12.93 24.58 -56.50
C LYS A 82 -12.03 24.76 -57.72
N GLY A 83 -11.64 23.65 -58.34
CA GLY A 83 -10.85 23.66 -59.58
C GLY A 83 -9.46 24.28 -59.43
N ALA A 84 -8.98 24.97 -60.46
CA ALA A 84 -7.63 25.53 -60.53
C ALA A 84 -7.30 26.52 -59.40
N ALA A 85 -8.31 27.26 -58.89
CA ALA A 85 -8.12 28.18 -57.78
C ALA A 85 -7.74 27.46 -56.47
N ARG A 86 -8.19 26.22 -56.26
CA ARG A 86 -7.80 25.42 -55.09
C ARG A 86 -6.33 25.04 -55.15
N SER A 87 -5.87 24.58 -56.32
CA SER A 87 -4.48 24.17 -56.52
C SER A 87 -3.51 25.35 -56.37
N ALA A 88 -3.86 26.51 -56.94
CA ALA A 88 -3.06 27.73 -56.82
C ALA A 88 -2.95 28.22 -55.36
N ALA A 89 -4.06 28.22 -54.62
CA ALA A 89 -4.05 28.60 -53.19
C ALA A 89 -3.24 27.61 -52.33
N LEU A 90 -3.26 26.31 -52.66
CA LEU A 90 -2.49 25.29 -51.96
C LEU A 90 -1.00 25.45 -52.22
N LEU A 91 -0.59 25.68 -53.46
CA LEU A 91 0.81 25.97 -53.83
C LEU A 91 1.33 27.24 -53.14
N ALA A 92 0.53 28.31 -53.11
CA ALA A 92 0.90 29.54 -52.42
C ALA A 92 1.11 29.34 -50.90
N ARG A 93 0.31 28.48 -50.26
CA ARG A 93 0.48 28.13 -48.83
C ARG A 93 1.67 27.20 -48.58
N ILE A 94 2.01 26.32 -49.53
CA ILE A 94 3.26 25.53 -49.48
C ILE A 94 4.48 26.46 -49.61
N GLU A 95 4.46 27.38 -50.58
CA GLU A 95 5.54 28.37 -50.76
C GLU A 95 5.69 29.31 -49.56
N ALA A 96 4.59 29.66 -48.89
CA ALA A 96 4.60 30.42 -47.64
C ALA A 96 5.08 29.62 -46.41
N GLY A 97 5.33 28.31 -46.56
CA GLY A 97 5.78 27.43 -45.47
C GLY A 97 4.70 27.06 -44.45
N GLU A 98 3.43 27.30 -44.75
CA GLU A 98 2.30 26.96 -43.87
C GLU A 98 1.88 25.49 -43.97
N LEU A 99 2.16 24.85 -45.12
CA LEU A 99 1.81 23.48 -45.44
C LEU A 99 3.06 22.68 -45.81
N ASN A 100 3.07 21.37 -45.51
CA ASN A 100 4.09 20.45 -46.01
C ASN A 100 3.95 20.19 -47.53
N GLU A 101 4.89 19.46 -48.12
CA GLU A 101 4.90 19.10 -49.56
C GLU A 101 3.63 18.35 -50.04
N TYR A 102 2.87 17.77 -49.10
CA TYR A 102 1.60 17.07 -49.35
C TYR A 102 0.35 17.94 -49.08
N GLY A 103 0.52 19.20 -48.66
CA GLY A 103 -0.58 20.14 -48.41
C GLY A 103 -1.23 20.01 -47.02
N GLU A 104 -0.55 19.40 -46.05
CA GLU A 104 -1.01 19.26 -44.66
C GLU A 104 -0.43 20.39 -43.79
N GLU A 105 -1.26 20.93 -42.89
CA GLU A 105 -0.83 21.97 -41.95
C GLU A 105 0.18 21.42 -40.97
N LEU A 106 1.35 22.05 -40.88
CA LEU A 106 2.34 21.70 -39.88
C LEU A 106 1.76 22.03 -38.50
N PRO A 107 1.67 21.06 -37.57
CA PRO A 107 1.17 21.33 -36.24
C PRO A 107 2.10 22.36 -35.58
N LYS A 108 1.55 23.53 -35.21
CA LYS A 108 2.31 24.51 -34.42
C LYS A 108 2.80 23.81 -33.15
N PRO A 109 4.09 23.95 -32.79
CA PRO A 109 4.60 23.36 -31.57
C PRO A 109 3.76 23.92 -30.41
N GLU A 110 3.11 23.01 -29.67
CA GLU A 110 2.36 23.43 -28.50
C GLU A 110 3.34 23.99 -27.48
N GLU A 111 3.08 25.20 -26.99
CA GLU A 111 3.83 25.71 -25.85
C GLU A 111 3.53 24.81 -24.65
N VAL A 112 4.52 24.01 -24.27
CA VAL A 112 4.48 23.15 -23.09
C VAL A 112 5.27 23.79 -21.95
N TYR A 113 4.87 23.49 -20.72
CA TYR A 113 5.63 23.83 -19.53
C TYR A 113 5.73 22.61 -18.61
N ASP A 114 6.78 22.60 -17.80
CA ASP A 114 7.05 21.52 -16.86
C ASP A 114 6.28 21.76 -15.55
N LEU A 115 5.07 21.18 -15.47
CA LEU A 115 4.24 21.22 -14.27
C LEU A 115 4.87 20.40 -13.13
N PHE A 116 5.57 19.31 -13.46
CA PHE A 116 6.18 18.42 -12.47
C PHE A 116 7.22 19.19 -11.64
N THR A 117 8.21 19.79 -12.31
CA THR A 117 9.29 20.53 -11.66
C THR A 117 8.75 21.76 -10.94
N MET A 118 7.81 22.49 -11.56
CA MET A 118 7.20 23.67 -10.93
C MET A 118 6.49 23.34 -9.61
N MET A 119 5.75 22.24 -9.54
CA MET A 119 5.01 21.85 -8.34
C MET A 119 5.93 21.28 -7.26
N HIS A 120 6.99 20.58 -7.66
CA HIS A 120 8.02 20.07 -6.75
C HIS A 120 8.79 21.20 -6.08
N GLU A 121 9.30 22.17 -6.84
CA GLU A 121 10.04 23.32 -6.33
C GLU A 121 9.19 24.21 -5.40
N LYS A 122 7.88 24.29 -5.65
CA LYS A 122 6.93 25.01 -4.80
C LYS A 122 6.52 24.25 -3.54
N GLY A 123 6.92 22.98 -3.41
CA GLY A 123 6.55 22.12 -2.28
C GLY A 123 5.04 21.86 -2.15
N CYS A 124 4.29 21.97 -3.24
CA CYS A 124 2.82 21.87 -3.23
C CYS A 124 2.30 20.74 -4.14
N PHE A 125 3.12 19.71 -4.34
CA PHE A 125 2.86 18.59 -5.26
C PHE A 125 1.53 17.87 -5.01
N ALA A 126 1.05 17.82 -3.77
CA ALA A 126 -0.23 17.19 -3.43
C ALA A 126 -1.48 18.06 -3.68
N THR A 127 -1.31 19.35 -4.01
CA THR A 127 -2.43 20.30 -4.14
C THR A 127 -3.08 20.30 -5.53
N ASN A 128 -2.32 19.95 -6.59
CA ASN A 128 -2.84 19.86 -7.95
C ASN A 128 -3.32 18.43 -8.23
N ASP A 129 -4.50 18.30 -8.84
CA ASP A 129 -5.12 16.99 -9.10
C ASP A 129 -4.26 16.08 -9.99
N ASP A 130 -3.59 16.65 -11.00
CA ASP A 130 -2.77 15.89 -11.95
C ASP A 130 -1.50 15.34 -11.26
N THR A 131 -0.85 16.13 -10.40
CA THR A 131 0.33 15.69 -9.62
C THR A 131 -0.06 14.79 -8.46
N LYS A 132 -1.22 15.02 -7.84
CA LYS A 132 -1.79 14.14 -6.82
C LYS A 132 -2.10 12.75 -7.37
N GLN A 133 -2.56 12.65 -8.62
CA GLN A 133 -2.76 11.37 -9.29
C GLN A 133 -1.44 10.59 -9.43
N LEU A 134 -0.32 11.28 -9.70
CA LEU A 134 1.01 10.65 -9.73
C LEU A 134 1.40 10.10 -8.36
N LEU A 135 1.14 10.84 -7.27
CA LEU A 135 1.38 10.38 -5.89
C LEU A 135 0.58 9.11 -5.57
N VAL A 136 -0.68 9.05 -5.99
CA VAL A 136 -1.51 7.83 -5.82
C VAL A 136 -0.90 6.65 -6.56
N VAL A 137 -0.45 6.83 -7.80
CA VAL A 137 0.19 5.77 -8.58
C VAL A 137 1.51 5.32 -7.95
N LEU A 138 2.33 6.25 -7.44
CA LEU A 138 3.57 5.93 -6.72
C LEU A 138 3.31 5.08 -5.49
N ARG A 139 2.32 5.46 -4.67
CA ARG A 139 1.94 4.68 -3.50
C ARG A 139 1.46 3.28 -3.86
N ASP A 140 0.57 3.18 -4.84
CA ASP A 140 0.05 1.88 -5.28
C ASP A 140 1.17 1.01 -5.90
N LEU A 141 2.17 1.65 -6.54
CA LEU A 141 3.35 0.98 -7.09
C LEU A 141 4.28 0.47 -5.99
N ALA A 142 4.49 1.25 -4.92
CA ALA A 142 5.25 0.83 -3.75
C ALA A 142 4.60 -0.39 -3.09
N GLY A 143 3.29 -0.32 -2.80
CA GLY A 143 2.54 -1.44 -2.23
C GLY A 143 2.55 -2.69 -3.12
N ALA A 144 2.37 -2.53 -4.44
CA ALA A 144 2.45 -3.66 -5.37
C ALA A 144 3.85 -4.30 -5.42
N CYS A 145 4.91 -3.50 -5.27
CA CYS A 145 6.28 -4.03 -5.16
C CYS A 145 6.49 -4.77 -3.84
N TRP A 146 5.93 -4.26 -2.74
CA TRP A 146 5.95 -4.90 -1.43
C TRP A 146 5.27 -6.28 -1.48
N ASP A 147 4.04 -6.35 -1.99
CA ASP A 147 3.28 -7.59 -2.15
C ASP A 147 3.99 -8.63 -3.03
N ALA A 148 4.84 -8.17 -3.95
CA ALA A 148 5.62 -9.01 -4.86
C ALA A 148 7.01 -9.37 -4.29
N GLN A 149 7.30 -9.04 -3.03
CA GLN A 149 8.60 -9.26 -2.38
C GLN A 149 9.77 -8.57 -3.11
N LEU A 150 9.49 -7.45 -3.79
CA LEU A 150 10.49 -6.58 -4.40
C LEU A 150 10.78 -5.42 -3.45
N THR A 151 11.22 -5.74 -2.24
CA THR A 151 11.31 -4.83 -1.09
C THR A 151 12.19 -3.60 -1.35
N ASN A 152 13.37 -3.79 -1.93
CA ASN A 152 14.24 -2.68 -2.34
C ASN A 152 13.57 -1.69 -3.30
N ARG A 153 12.74 -2.19 -4.24
CA ARG A 153 11.99 -1.33 -5.17
C ARG A 153 10.85 -0.61 -4.45
N ALA A 154 10.16 -1.30 -3.55
CA ALA A 154 9.10 -0.68 -2.73
C ALA A 154 9.67 0.50 -1.92
N ILE A 155 10.81 0.30 -1.25
CA ILE A 155 11.53 1.33 -0.50
C ILE A 155 11.90 2.53 -1.38
N GLN A 156 12.41 2.29 -2.59
CA GLN A 156 12.72 3.38 -3.53
C GLN A 156 11.48 4.21 -3.89
N TYR A 157 10.34 3.56 -4.13
CA TYR A 157 9.10 4.28 -4.43
C TYR A 157 8.52 5.01 -3.22
N TYR A 158 8.68 4.45 -2.01
CA TYR A 158 8.35 5.15 -0.77
C TYR A 158 9.18 6.42 -0.60
N GLN A 159 10.50 6.34 -0.77
CA GLN A 159 11.40 7.50 -0.73
C GLN A 159 11.03 8.54 -1.78
N GLN A 160 10.82 8.10 -3.03
CA GLN A 160 10.43 8.98 -4.12
C GLN A 160 9.10 9.70 -3.84
N TYR A 161 8.12 9.01 -3.25
CA TYR A 161 6.88 9.66 -2.81
C TYR A 161 7.19 10.77 -1.80
N LEU A 162 7.98 10.47 -0.77
CA LEU A 162 8.28 11.41 0.33
C LEU A 162 9.11 12.61 -0.13
N ASP A 163 9.95 12.43 -1.15
CA ASP A 163 10.70 13.51 -1.80
C ASP A 163 9.78 14.47 -2.57
N LEU A 164 8.69 13.95 -3.15
CA LEU A 164 7.70 14.75 -3.89
C LEU A 164 6.66 15.37 -2.96
N ASP A 165 6.25 14.66 -1.92
CA ASP A 165 5.27 15.09 -0.92
C ASP A 165 5.80 14.92 0.52
N PRO A 166 6.64 15.85 0.98
CA PRO A 166 7.15 15.83 2.35
C PRO A 166 6.09 16.00 3.42
N GLN A 167 4.83 16.31 3.08
CA GLN A 167 3.71 16.43 4.03
C GLN A 167 2.98 15.11 4.28
N ASP A 168 3.28 14.07 3.51
CA ASP A 168 2.60 12.77 3.64
C ASP A 168 1.09 12.79 3.47
N THR A 169 0.59 13.44 2.43
CA THR A 169 -0.85 13.60 2.22
C THR A 169 -1.61 12.26 2.23
N PHE A 170 -0.94 11.16 1.89
CA PHE A 170 -1.51 9.80 1.91
C PHE A 170 -0.91 8.86 2.96
N MET A 171 -0.19 9.39 3.97
CA MET A 171 0.36 8.64 5.11
C MET A 171 1.22 7.44 4.70
N ILE A 172 2.01 7.58 3.64
CA ILE A 172 2.87 6.51 3.13
C ILE A 172 4.01 6.16 4.08
N SER A 173 4.39 7.08 4.99
CA SER A 173 5.44 6.79 5.98
C SER A 173 5.11 5.60 6.87
N GLU A 174 3.84 5.31 7.12
CA GLU A 174 3.43 4.14 7.89
C GLU A 174 3.90 2.85 7.22
N ASP A 175 3.52 2.64 5.95
CA ASP A 175 3.95 1.47 5.18
C ASP A 175 5.48 1.47 4.96
N TYR A 176 6.09 2.65 4.76
CA TYR A 176 7.54 2.76 4.55
C TYR A 176 8.35 2.36 5.78
N VAL A 177 7.96 2.83 6.96
CA VAL A 177 8.64 2.50 8.22
C VAL A 177 8.52 1.00 8.51
N CYS A 178 7.35 0.42 8.29
CA CYS A 178 7.15 -1.02 8.41
C CYS A 178 8.11 -1.79 7.50
N ALA A 179 8.20 -1.39 6.22
CA ALA A 179 9.12 -1.99 5.25
C ALA A 179 10.60 -1.86 5.65
N LEU A 180 10.99 -0.74 6.28
CA LEU A 180 12.35 -0.56 6.77
C LEU A 180 12.67 -1.44 7.97
N ILE A 181 11.72 -1.65 8.88
CA ILE A 181 11.91 -2.51 10.05
C ILE A 181 12.08 -3.96 9.61
N ASP A 182 11.22 -4.44 8.71
CA ASP A 182 11.27 -5.82 8.17
C ASP A 182 12.60 -6.10 7.45
N GLU A 183 13.15 -5.12 6.74
CA GLU A 183 14.48 -5.21 6.10
C GLU A 183 15.66 -4.95 7.06
N GLY A 184 15.41 -4.79 8.37
CA GLY A 184 16.45 -4.55 9.39
C GLY A 184 17.12 -3.18 9.31
N ARG A 185 16.53 -2.21 8.59
CA ARG A 185 17.03 -0.84 8.41
C ARG A 185 16.55 0.09 9.52
N GLY A 186 16.74 -0.32 10.77
CA GLY A 186 16.20 0.36 11.95
C GLY A 186 16.63 1.82 12.11
N VAL A 187 17.87 2.17 11.77
CA VAL A 187 18.37 3.56 11.84
C VAL A 187 17.59 4.49 10.91
N GLU A 188 17.31 4.02 9.69
CA GLU A 188 16.52 4.80 8.72
C GLU A 188 15.07 4.91 9.16
N ALA A 189 14.50 3.83 9.70
CA ALA A 189 13.15 3.83 10.26
C ALA A 189 13.01 4.87 11.39
N ARG A 190 13.95 4.90 12.35
CA ARG A 190 14.00 5.91 13.43
C ARG A 190 14.05 7.34 12.87
N GLN A 191 14.86 7.58 11.83
CA GLN A 191 14.96 8.91 11.21
C GLN A 191 13.65 9.35 10.56
N VAL A 192 12.96 8.43 9.87
CA VAL A 192 11.65 8.71 9.25
C VAL A 192 10.61 9.02 10.32
N ILE A 193 10.51 8.18 11.36
CA ILE A 193 9.58 8.40 12.49
C ILE A 193 9.84 9.77 13.12
N LYS A 194 11.09 10.08 13.48
CA LYS A 194 11.45 11.37 14.07
C LYS A 194 11.03 12.56 13.20
N THR A 195 11.35 12.49 11.91
CA THR A 195 11.00 13.56 10.94
C THR A 195 9.49 13.73 10.82
N ARG A 196 8.72 12.65 11.00
CA ARG A 196 7.25 12.66 10.92
C ARG A 196 6.59 13.18 12.18
N THR A 197 7.01 12.71 13.36
CA THR A 197 6.48 13.17 14.65
C THR A 197 6.69 14.68 14.86
N GLU A 198 7.77 15.25 14.30
CA GLU A 198 8.00 16.69 14.32
C GLU A 198 7.03 17.50 13.43
N ARG A 199 6.37 16.88 12.45
CA ARG A 199 5.63 17.56 11.37
C ARG A 199 4.12 17.27 11.34
N VAL A 200 3.69 16.07 11.74
CA VAL A 200 2.32 15.56 11.54
C VAL A 200 1.75 15.06 12.87
N GLU A 201 0.41 15.01 12.98
CA GLU A 201 -0.29 14.37 14.09
C GLU A 201 0.20 12.92 14.33
N ASN A 202 0.18 12.51 15.60
CA ASN A 202 0.71 11.24 16.05
C ASN A 202 -0.09 10.06 15.45
N SER A 203 0.54 9.28 14.56
CA SER A 203 0.01 8.01 14.06
C SER A 203 0.25 6.88 15.06
N ALA A 204 -0.80 6.09 15.35
CA ALA A 204 -0.68 4.91 16.18
C ALA A 204 0.27 3.88 15.55
N ILE A 205 0.22 3.71 14.22
CA ILE A 205 1.06 2.76 13.49
C ILE A 205 2.53 3.10 13.66
N LEU A 206 2.91 4.37 13.45
CA LEU A 206 4.28 4.82 13.66
C LEU A 206 4.72 4.69 15.12
N ALA A 207 3.82 4.93 16.07
CA ALA A 207 4.12 4.77 17.48
C ALA A 207 4.40 3.29 17.85
N TYR A 208 3.61 2.34 17.36
CA TYR A 208 3.91 0.91 17.57
C TYR A 208 5.16 0.45 16.83
N CYS A 209 5.43 0.98 15.64
CA CYS A 209 6.71 0.76 14.95
C CYS A 209 7.90 1.25 15.80
N GLN A 210 7.74 2.39 16.49
CA GLN A 210 8.75 2.88 17.43
C GLN A 210 8.92 1.94 18.62
N VAL A 211 7.83 1.42 19.21
CA VAL A 211 7.92 0.42 20.30
C VAL A 211 8.76 -0.77 19.86
N LEU A 212 8.49 -1.32 18.68
CA LEU A 212 9.23 -2.47 18.15
C LEU A 212 10.71 -2.15 17.94
N LEU A 213 11.02 -0.97 17.39
CA LEU A 213 12.40 -0.53 17.19
C LEU A 213 13.18 -0.34 18.50
N GLU A 214 12.54 0.19 19.54
CA GLU A 214 13.16 0.32 20.86
C GLU A 214 13.31 -1.05 21.53
N TYR A 215 12.33 -1.94 21.39
CA TYR A 215 12.40 -3.31 21.90
C TYR A 215 13.55 -4.08 21.24
N ILE A 216 13.67 -4.04 19.92
CA ILE A 216 14.78 -4.64 19.17
C ILE A 216 16.12 -4.05 19.64
N SER A 217 16.19 -2.74 19.83
CA SER A 217 17.38 -2.05 20.33
C SER A 217 17.85 -2.61 21.66
N TRP A 218 16.91 -2.74 22.60
CA TRP A 218 17.15 -3.11 23.99
C TRP A 218 17.38 -4.61 24.18
N GLU A 219 16.43 -5.45 23.76
CA GLU A 219 16.44 -6.88 24.10
C GLU A 219 17.16 -7.73 23.05
N VAL A 220 17.10 -7.35 21.77
CA VAL A 220 17.63 -8.18 20.68
C VAL A 220 19.07 -7.79 20.32
N LEU A 221 19.34 -6.49 20.22
CA LEU A 221 20.65 -5.95 19.81
C LEU A 221 21.50 -5.46 20.98
N GLU A 222 20.90 -5.27 22.16
CA GLU A 222 21.56 -4.75 23.37
C GLU A 222 22.38 -3.47 23.09
N GLU A 223 21.81 -2.52 22.35
CA GLU A 223 22.48 -1.26 22.00
C GLU A 223 22.82 -0.46 23.28
N ALA A 224 24.01 0.15 23.35
CA ALA A 224 24.53 0.76 24.59
C ALA A 224 23.66 1.88 25.22
N ASN A 225 22.78 2.52 24.44
CA ASN A 225 21.88 3.59 24.89
C ASN A 225 20.42 3.15 24.99
N SER A 226 20.15 1.86 24.87
CA SER A 226 18.80 1.29 24.93
C SER A 226 18.51 0.73 26.32
N CYS A 227 17.27 0.87 26.77
CA CYS A 227 16.82 0.33 28.05
C CYS A 227 15.32 0.06 28.01
N GLU A 228 14.84 -0.82 28.90
CA GLU A 228 13.43 -1.23 28.98
C GLU A 228 12.50 -0.03 29.21
N GLU A 229 12.95 0.96 29.97
CA GLU A 229 12.16 2.16 30.27
C GLU A 229 11.81 2.95 29.02
N HIS A 230 12.72 3.03 28.04
CA HIS A 230 12.44 3.69 26.76
C HIS A 230 11.37 2.93 25.96
N VAL A 231 11.40 1.59 26.00
CA VAL A 231 10.39 0.75 25.34
C VAL A 231 9.03 0.93 26.01
N ARG A 232 8.99 0.95 27.35
CA ARG A 232 7.76 1.17 28.11
C ARG A 232 7.18 2.56 27.87
N GLU A 233 8.01 3.59 27.80
CA GLU A 233 7.57 4.95 27.45
C GLU A 233 6.98 5.01 26.04
N ALA A 234 7.65 4.38 25.06
CA ALA A 234 7.13 4.26 23.70
C ALA A 234 5.78 3.52 23.68
N LEU A 235 5.65 2.43 24.44
CA LEU A 235 4.42 1.65 24.52
C LEU A 235 3.29 2.48 25.13
N GLN A 236 3.53 3.22 26.21
CA GLN A 236 2.51 4.09 26.81
C GLN A 236 2.03 5.16 25.84
N ASN A 237 2.92 5.69 24.99
CA ASN A 237 2.55 6.66 23.97
C ASN A 237 1.72 6.00 22.85
N ALA A 238 2.12 4.83 22.37
CA ALA A 238 1.39 4.07 21.36
C ALA A 238 0.00 3.62 21.86
N PHE A 239 -0.08 3.16 23.10
CA PHE A 239 -1.30 2.68 23.75
C PHE A 239 -2.35 3.78 23.89
N LYS A 240 -1.93 5.02 24.17
CA LYS A 240 -2.86 6.18 24.23
C LYS A 240 -3.50 6.48 22.88
N LEU A 241 -2.81 6.18 21.77
CA LEU A 241 -3.31 6.43 20.42
C LEU A 241 -4.25 5.31 19.98
N ASN A 242 -3.85 4.05 20.17
CA ASN A 242 -4.69 2.90 19.88
C ASN A 242 -4.37 1.73 20.83
N PRO A 243 -5.17 1.50 21.88
CA PRO A 243 -4.91 0.42 22.84
C PRO A 243 -5.29 -0.97 22.29
N PHE A 244 -6.13 -1.03 21.24
CA PHE A 244 -6.59 -2.30 20.66
C PHE A 244 -5.47 -3.05 19.94
N ILE A 245 -4.46 -2.34 19.43
CA ILE A 245 -3.27 -2.96 18.81
C ILE A 245 -2.49 -3.76 19.84
N ALA A 246 -2.20 -3.21 21.02
CA ALA A 246 -1.47 -3.93 22.06
C ALA A 246 -2.18 -5.23 22.46
N VAL A 247 -3.50 -5.19 22.63
CA VAL A 247 -4.30 -6.39 22.94
C VAL A 247 -4.23 -7.42 21.82
N PHE A 248 -4.30 -6.98 20.56
CA PHE A 248 -4.10 -7.88 19.42
C PHE A 248 -2.72 -8.53 19.47
N LEU A 249 -1.65 -7.75 19.69
CA LEU A 249 -0.28 -8.27 19.71
C LEU A 249 -0.06 -9.29 20.82
N ALA A 250 -0.62 -9.06 22.01
CA ALA A 250 -0.56 -10.00 23.12
C ALA A 250 -1.33 -11.29 22.80
N ALA A 251 -2.59 -11.17 22.35
CA ALA A 251 -3.47 -12.30 22.07
C ALA A 251 -3.37 -12.80 20.61
N HIS A 252 -2.25 -12.56 19.93
CA HIS A 252 -2.15 -12.68 18.47
C HIS A 252 -2.57 -14.06 17.95
N GLU A 253 -2.31 -15.14 18.69
CA GLU A 253 -2.71 -16.50 18.29
C GLU A 253 -4.24 -16.63 18.15
N THR A 254 -5.02 -16.14 19.11
CA THR A 254 -6.49 -16.23 19.03
C THR A 254 -7.07 -15.25 18.02
N PHE A 255 -6.42 -14.09 17.85
CA PHE A 255 -6.82 -13.14 16.82
C PHE A 255 -6.61 -13.72 15.41
N LEU A 256 -5.51 -14.43 15.15
CA LEU A 256 -5.26 -15.07 13.85
C LEU A 256 -6.28 -16.18 13.53
N ASP A 257 -6.89 -16.81 14.54
CA ASP A 257 -7.93 -17.82 14.36
C ASP A 257 -9.32 -17.22 14.03
N VAL A 258 -9.58 -15.97 14.41
CA VAL A 258 -10.90 -15.33 14.28
C VAL A 258 -10.96 -14.32 13.16
N VAL A 259 -9.90 -13.56 13.01
CA VAL A 259 -9.90 -12.37 12.18
C VAL A 259 -9.72 -12.76 10.72
N GLU A 260 -10.83 -12.77 10.00
CA GLU A 260 -10.88 -13.01 8.56
C GLU A 260 -11.16 -11.71 7.78
N TYR A 261 -10.87 -11.72 6.47
CA TYR A 261 -11.20 -10.63 5.51
C TYR A 261 -10.56 -9.25 5.78
N VAL A 262 -9.47 -9.19 6.55
CA VAL A 262 -8.79 -7.92 6.86
C VAL A 262 -8.28 -7.20 5.61
N GLU A 263 -7.90 -7.95 4.58
CA GLU A 263 -7.46 -7.40 3.29
C GLU A 263 -8.55 -6.56 2.60
N GLU A 264 -9.82 -6.75 2.97
CA GLU A 264 -10.95 -5.98 2.42
C GLU A 264 -11.12 -4.61 3.11
N ILE A 265 -10.47 -4.38 4.27
CA ILE A 265 -10.50 -3.11 4.99
C ILE A 265 -9.63 -2.10 4.23
N ARG A 266 -10.26 -1.40 3.27
CA ARG A 266 -9.54 -0.48 2.37
C ARG A 266 -8.91 0.70 3.09
N ARG A 267 -9.61 1.27 4.08
CA ARG A 267 -9.10 2.32 4.98
C ARG A 267 -9.88 2.32 6.29
N PRO A 268 -9.21 2.37 7.44
CA PRO A 268 -9.88 2.64 8.70
C PRO A 268 -10.55 4.01 8.64
N THR A 269 -11.79 4.10 9.11
CA THR A 269 -12.57 5.34 9.06
C THR A 269 -12.15 6.33 10.15
N LYS A 270 -11.50 5.84 11.20
CA LYS A 270 -11.15 6.61 12.41
C LYS A 270 -9.83 6.13 12.99
N ALA A 271 -8.96 7.05 13.37
CA ALA A 271 -7.74 6.76 14.13
C ALA A 271 -8.08 6.23 15.53
N GLY A 272 -7.31 5.27 16.04
CA GLY A 272 -7.57 4.63 17.33
C GLY A 272 -8.75 3.63 17.32
N SER A 273 -9.11 3.13 16.14
CA SER A 273 -10.22 2.16 15.95
C SER A 273 -9.73 0.72 15.94
N ILE A 274 -10.69 -0.20 16.05
CA ILE A 274 -10.48 -1.64 15.83
C ILE A 274 -10.11 -1.90 14.37
N ASP A 275 -10.70 -1.16 13.42
CA ASP A 275 -10.36 -1.26 12.00
C ASP A 275 -8.88 -0.94 11.75
N GLU A 276 -8.37 0.12 12.38
CA GLU A 276 -6.95 0.49 12.31
C GLU A 276 -6.06 -0.58 12.93
N CYS A 277 -6.51 -1.18 14.04
CA CYS A 277 -5.82 -2.31 14.66
C CYS A 277 -5.68 -3.50 13.72
N PHE A 278 -6.78 -3.93 13.08
CA PHE A 278 -6.75 -5.04 12.13
C PHE A 278 -5.87 -4.73 10.92
N VAL A 279 -5.98 -3.54 10.34
CA VAL A 279 -5.12 -3.13 9.21
C VAL A 279 -3.65 -3.14 9.60
N TYR A 280 -3.29 -2.64 10.78
CA TYR A 280 -1.91 -2.70 11.26
C TYR A 280 -1.44 -4.14 11.47
N ALA A 281 -2.22 -4.95 12.18
CA ALA A 281 -1.85 -6.31 12.53
C ALA A 281 -1.71 -7.20 11.29
N SER A 282 -2.66 -7.15 10.34
CA SER A 282 -2.59 -7.94 9.11
C SER A 282 -1.32 -7.71 8.29
N LYS A 283 -0.77 -6.49 8.33
CA LYS A 283 0.45 -6.13 7.62
C LYS A 283 1.72 -6.43 8.41
N ASN A 284 1.69 -6.22 9.73
CA ASN A 284 2.91 -6.12 10.53
C ASN A 284 3.07 -7.20 11.61
N ILE A 285 2.05 -8.04 11.85
CA ILE A 285 2.12 -9.04 12.92
C ILE A 285 3.29 -10.01 12.73
N GLY A 286 3.64 -10.34 11.49
CA GLY A 286 4.78 -11.22 11.19
C GLY A 286 6.08 -10.73 11.83
N VAL A 287 6.37 -9.44 11.73
CA VAL A 287 7.59 -8.85 12.31
C VAL A 287 7.59 -8.95 13.84
N TRP A 288 6.42 -8.82 14.48
CA TRP A 288 6.30 -8.98 15.93
C TRP A 288 6.50 -10.43 16.37
N ILE A 289 5.93 -11.39 15.64
CA ILE A 289 6.08 -12.83 15.91
C ILE A 289 7.54 -13.27 15.71
N ASP A 290 8.18 -12.77 14.65
CA ASP A 290 9.58 -13.10 14.33
C ASP A 290 10.57 -12.43 15.30
N THR A 291 10.16 -11.36 15.99
CA THR A 291 10.96 -10.70 17.03
C THR A 291 10.82 -11.45 18.35
N VAL A 292 11.87 -12.18 18.73
CA VAL A 292 11.91 -13.04 19.91
C VAL A 292 11.43 -12.31 21.16
N GLY A 293 10.36 -12.82 21.79
CA GLY A 293 9.84 -12.33 23.06
C GLY A 293 8.98 -11.07 22.99
N ALA A 294 8.85 -10.41 21.82
CA ALA A 294 8.18 -9.12 21.73
C ALA A 294 6.68 -9.19 22.10
N CYS A 295 5.93 -10.15 21.55
CA CYS A 295 4.51 -10.35 21.88
C CYS A 295 4.30 -10.69 23.37
N ALA A 296 5.13 -11.58 23.93
CA ALA A 296 5.06 -11.97 25.34
C ALA A 296 5.41 -10.79 26.28
N TRP A 297 6.32 -9.91 25.86
CA TRP A 297 6.62 -8.69 26.60
C TRP A 297 5.43 -7.73 26.59
N ILE A 298 4.76 -7.54 25.45
CA ILE A 298 3.52 -6.74 25.37
C ILE A 298 2.43 -7.32 26.28
N GLU A 299 2.25 -8.63 26.26
CA GLU A 299 1.28 -9.33 27.12
C GLU A 299 1.54 -9.06 28.61
N LYS A 300 2.79 -9.17 29.05
CA LYS A 300 3.20 -8.83 30.43
C LYS A 300 2.88 -7.37 30.77
N GLU A 301 3.25 -6.42 29.90
CA GLU A 301 3.04 -4.99 30.15
C GLU A 301 1.55 -4.59 30.14
N LEU A 302 0.70 -5.32 29.38
CA LEU A 302 -0.74 -5.10 29.38
C LEU A 302 -1.40 -5.35 30.74
N LEU A 303 -0.83 -6.21 31.58
CA LEU A 303 -1.34 -6.46 32.94
C LEU A 303 -1.26 -5.21 33.83
N GLU A 304 -0.35 -4.29 33.53
CA GLU A 304 -0.17 -3.03 34.26
C GLU A 304 -0.97 -1.87 33.64
N LEU A 305 -1.48 -2.05 32.41
CA LEU A 305 -2.22 -1.04 31.66
C LEU A 305 -3.75 -1.19 31.83
N PRO A 306 -4.52 -0.11 31.65
CA PRO A 306 -5.98 -0.19 31.77
C PRO A 306 -6.55 -1.05 30.64
N THR A 307 -7.42 -2.00 30.99
CA THR A 307 -8.07 -2.87 30.00
C THR A 307 -8.95 -2.04 29.05
N PRO A 308 -8.68 -2.06 27.73
CA PRO A 308 -9.51 -1.32 26.79
C PRO A 308 -10.86 -2.00 26.61
N ILE A 309 -11.93 -1.19 26.66
CA ILE A 309 -13.30 -1.67 26.45
C ILE A 309 -13.70 -1.38 25.01
N ALA A 310 -13.83 -2.45 24.22
CA ALA A 310 -14.29 -2.36 22.84
C ALA A 310 -15.81 -2.10 22.78
N THR A 311 -16.21 -1.02 22.13
CA THR A 311 -17.62 -0.65 21.93
C THR A 311 -17.91 -0.35 20.46
N GLU A 312 -19.18 -0.24 20.09
CA GLU A 312 -19.62 0.15 18.73
C GLU A 312 -19.02 1.48 18.24
N LYS A 313 -18.58 2.36 19.15
CA LYS A 313 -17.95 3.65 18.81
C LYS A 313 -16.50 3.51 18.32
N ASN A 314 -15.92 2.33 18.47
CA ASN A 314 -14.53 2.02 18.16
C ASN A 314 -14.37 1.28 16.83
N THR A 315 -15.46 0.99 16.12
CA THR A 315 -15.44 0.25 14.86
C THR A 315 -16.29 0.93 13.80
N SER A 316 -16.01 0.67 12.52
CA SER A 316 -16.92 1.01 11.43
C SER A 316 -18.02 -0.03 11.18
N ASP A 317 -17.78 -1.29 11.58
CA ASP A 317 -18.66 -2.42 11.35
C ASP A 317 -18.85 -3.25 12.63
N GLU A 318 -20.08 -3.67 12.90
CA GLU A 318 -20.43 -4.54 14.02
C GLU A 318 -19.71 -5.90 13.93
N MET A 319 -19.46 -6.39 12.71
CA MET A 319 -18.71 -7.62 12.48
C MET A 319 -17.30 -7.55 13.07
N TYR A 320 -16.58 -6.43 12.88
CA TYR A 320 -15.22 -6.27 13.42
C TYR A 320 -15.21 -6.20 14.95
N LEU A 321 -16.24 -5.59 15.55
CA LEU A 321 -16.40 -5.61 17.00
C LEU A 321 -16.62 -7.03 17.51
N GLY A 322 -17.50 -7.80 16.84
CA GLY A 322 -17.74 -9.21 17.16
C GLY A 322 -16.47 -10.05 17.08
N MET A 323 -15.73 -9.94 15.97
CA MET A 323 -14.43 -10.62 15.81
C MET A 323 -13.45 -10.26 16.93
N TYR A 324 -13.33 -8.98 17.24
CA TYR A 324 -12.43 -8.51 18.29
C TYR A 324 -12.82 -9.05 19.67
N GLN A 325 -14.10 -8.97 20.04
CA GLN A 325 -14.60 -9.46 21.33
C GLN A 325 -14.43 -10.98 21.45
N SER A 326 -14.78 -11.73 20.40
CA SER A 326 -14.60 -13.19 20.39
C SER A 326 -13.14 -13.60 20.54
N ALA A 327 -12.20 -12.93 19.86
CA ALA A 327 -10.77 -13.22 20.01
C ALA A 327 -10.26 -12.96 21.44
N VAL A 328 -10.71 -11.86 22.06
CA VAL A 328 -10.36 -11.53 23.46
C VAL A 328 -10.97 -12.53 24.44
N GLU A 329 -12.21 -12.96 24.23
CA GLU A 329 -12.87 -13.97 25.08
C GLU A 329 -12.15 -15.31 24.99
N MET A 330 -11.84 -15.78 23.79
CA MET A 330 -11.11 -17.04 23.61
C MET A 330 -9.70 -17.02 24.20
N HIS A 331 -9.02 -15.87 24.18
CA HIS A 331 -7.72 -15.74 24.83
C HIS A 331 -7.83 -15.91 26.35
N LYS A 332 -8.82 -15.24 26.96
CA LYS A 332 -9.08 -15.39 28.40
C LYS A 332 -9.42 -16.82 28.79
N GLU A 333 -10.27 -17.50 28.02
CA GLU A 333 -10.62 -18.90 28.26
C GLU A 333 -9.39 -19.81 28.17
N ARG A 334 -8.47 -19.52 27.23
CA ARG A 334 -7.23 -20.26 27.09
C ARG A 334 -6.31 -20.05 28.29
N ASP A 335 -6.14 -18.82 28.75
CA ASP A 335 -5.30 -18.51 29.92
C ASP A 335 -5.87 -19.12 31.21
N ASP A 336 -7.19 -19.07 31.38
CA ASP A 336 -7.90 -19.72 32.48
C ASP A 336 -7.70 -21.25 32.43
N SER A 337 -7.74 -21.87 31.23
CA SER A 337 -7.50 -23.32 31.10
C SER A 337 -6.06 -23.73 31.44
N LEU A 338 -5.07 -22.91 31.05
CA LEU A 338 -3.65 -23.17 31.31
C LEU A 338 -3.30 -23.00 32.80
N THR A 339 -3.89 -22.01 33.46
CA THR A 339 -3.73 -21.80 34.90
C THR A 339 -4.36 -22.95 35.68
N ASP A 340 -5.54 -23.44 35.28
CA ASP A 340 -6.23 -24.54 35.95
C ASP A 340 -5.53 -25.92 35.80
N GLU A 341 -4.84 -26.16 34.67
CA GLU A 341 -3.98 -27.34 34.50
C GLU A 341 -2.68 -27.26 35.31
N SER A 342 -2.08 -26.07 35.43
CA SER A 342 -0.86 -25.86 36.24
C SER A 342 -1.07 -26.05 37.75
N VAL A 343 -2.30 -25.85 38.24
CA VAL A 343 -2.70 -26.08 39.63
C VAL A 343 -3.03 -27.57 39.90
N LYS A 344 -3.31 -28.34 38.84
CA LYS A 344 -3.65 -29.78 38.92
C LYS A 344 -2.44 -30.70 38.71
N ALA A 345 -1.31 -30.18 38.23
CA ALA A 345 -0.02 -30.87 38.13
C ALA A 345 0.82 -30.67 39.40
#